data_AF-A0A836RC28-F1
#
_entry.id   AF-A0A836RC28-F1
#
_cell.length_a   1.000
_cell.length_b   1.000
_cell.length_c   1.000
_cell.angle_alpha   90.00
_cell.angle_beta   90.00
_cell.angle_gamma   90.00
#
_symmetry.space_group_name_H-M   'P 1'
#
loop_
_entity.id
_entity.type
_entity.pdbx_description
1 polymer ?
#
loop_
_entity_poly.entity_id
_entity_poly.type
_entity_poly.pdbx_seq_one_letter_code
_entity_poly.pdbx_strand_id
1 'polypeptide(L)'
;MTKRLTVFLTFIIVVLVASNLYLALKPPEVVHVVEYVTPPKYPIVIEDFIGREITIYKPPTRIVSCAPSITEIVSALNLTSQIVGLDDFSDFPPIILELKSQGKIASVGGVTTLNIEKIAQLNPDLVLVYAGLQRKFIP
;
A
#
# COMPACT_ATOMS: atom_id res chain seq x y z
N MET A 1 -31.60 52.44 -35.98
CA MET A 1 -30.33 51.74 -36.29
C MET A 1 -29.45 51.50 -35.05
N THR A 2 -29.48 52.38 -34.05
CA THR A 2 -28.65 52.34 -32.83
C THR A 2 -28.93 51.16 -31.89
N LYS A 3 -30.20 50.79 -31.64
CA LYS A 3 -30.55 49.69 -30.71
C LYS A 3 -29.99 48.31 -31.12
N ARG A 4 -29.91 48.02 -32.41
CA ARG A 4 -29.36 46.73 -32.92
C ARG A 4 -27.85 46.65 -32.74
N LEU A 5 -27.15 47.78 -32.87
CA LEU A 5 -25.71 47.88 -32.67
C LEU A 5 -25.34 47.76 -31.18
N THR A 6 -26.11 48.42 -30.30
CA THR A 6 -25.91 48.31 -28.85
C THR A 6 -26.05 46.87 -28.38
N VAL A 7 -27.12 46.15 -28.78
CA VAL A 7 -27.33 44.74 -28.41
C VAL A 7 -26.16 43.84 -28.86
N PHE A 8 -25.63 44.08 -30.07
CA PHE A 8 -24.48 43.33 -30.57
C PHE A 8 -23.20 43.62 -29.76
N LEU A 9 -22.98 44.87 -29.38
CA LEU A 9 -21.83 45.27 -28.55
C LEU A 9 -21.91 44.66 -27.14
N THR A 10 -23.08 44.68 -26.50
CA THR A 10 -23.26 44.07 -25.18
C THR A 10 -23.07 42.56 -25.24
N PHE A 11 -23.52 41.91 -26.31
CA PHE A 11 -23.31 40.47 -26.51
C PHE A 11 -21.83 40.14 -26.63
N ILE A 12 -21.06 40.89 -27.42
CA ILE A 12 -19.60 40.71 -27.54
C ILE A 12 -18.91 40.88 -26.18
N ILE A 13 -19.28 41.90 -25.41
CA ILE A 13 -18.69 42.14 -24.09
C ILE A 13 -19.00 40.99 -23.14
N VAL A 14 -20.24 40.48 -23.11
CA VAL A 14 -20.61 39.34 -22.27
C VAL A 14 -19.83 38.08 -22.65
N VAL A 15 -19.66 37.81 -23.96
CA VAL A 15 -18.87 36.67 -24.44
C VAL A 15 -17.40 36.80 -24.04
N LEU A 16 -16.82 38.00 -24.16
CA LEU A 16 -15.44 38.26 -23.77
C LEU A 16 -15.23 38.11 -22.26
N VAL A 17 -16.15 38.61 -21.45
CA VAL A 17 -16.11 38.47 -19.98
C VAL A 17 -16.27 37.01 -19.57
N ALA A 18 -17.22 36.29 -20.15
CA ALA A 18 -17.44 34.87 -19.87
C ALA A 18 -16.24 33.99 -20.27
N SER A 19 -15.61 34.28 -21.42
CA SER A 19 -14.41 33.57 -21.88
C SER A 19 -13.23 33.79 -20.94
N ASN A 20 -12.98 35.03 -20.51
CA ASN A 20 -11.92 35.33 -19.55
C ASN A 20 -12.19 34.70 -18.18
N LEU A 21 -13.45 34.72 -17.71
CA LEU A 21 -13.84 34.09 -16.45
C LEU A 21 -13.68 32.56 -16.50
N TYR A 22 -14.01 31.93 -17.63
CA TYR A 22 -13.79 30.49 -17.83
C TYR A 22 -12.32 30.10 -17.75
N LEU A 23 -11.41 30.92 -18.30
CA LEU A 23 -9.97 30.70 -18.21
C LEU A 23 -9.44 30.84 -16.78
N ALA A 24 -9.96 31.79 -16.00
CA ALA A 24 -9.57 32.02 -14.61
C ALA A 24 -10.10 30.94 -13.65
N LEU A 25 -11.23 30.31 -13.98
CA LEU A 25 -11.84 29.24 -13.18
C LEU A 25 -11.41 27.84 -13.60
N LYS A 26 -10.64 27.68 -14.69
CA LYS A 26 -10.10 26.39 -15.09
C LYS A 26 -9.19 25.89 -13.96
N PRO A 27 -9.55 24.81 -13.24
CA PRO A 27 -8.68 24.27 -12.20
C PRO A 27 -7.34 23.89 -12.84
N PRO A 28 -6.21 24.01 -12.11
CA PRO A 28 -4.93 23.58 -12.63
C PRO A 28 -5.06 22.12 -13.07
N GLU A 29 -4.53 21.82 -14.24
CA GLU A 29 -4.47 20.45 -14.76
C GLU A 29 -3.63 19.64 -13.78
N VAL A 30 -4.29 18.81 -12.96
CA VAL A 30 -3.61 17.97 -11.98
C VAL A 30 -2.93 16.86 -12.78
N VAL A 31 -1.68 17.12 -13.16
CA VAL A 31 -0.81 16.12 -13.74
C VAL A 31 -0.51 15.10 -12.65
N HIS A 32 -1.28 14.02 -12.61
CA HIS A 32 -0.89 12.83 -11.88
C HIS A 32 0.39 12.31 -12.55
N VAL A 33 1.54 12.62 -11.97
CA VAL A 33 2.80 11.97 -12.33
C VAL A 33 2.65 10.52 -11.87
N VAL A 34 2.14 9.67 -12.76
CA VAL A 34 2.14 8.23 -12.54
C VAL A 34 3.57 7.79 -12.79
N GLU A 35 4.36 7.71 -11.72
CA GLU A 35 5.68 7.11 -11.81
C GLU A 35 5.48 5.63 -12.20
N TYR A 36 5.84 5.30 -13.44
CA TYR A 36 5.79 3.92 -13.92
C TYR A 36 6.90 3.13 -13.24
N VAL A 37 6.63 2.61 -12.05
CA VAL A 37 7.51 1.68 -11.35
C VAL A 37 7.63 0.43 -12.22
N THR A 38 8.78 0.26 -12.87
CA THR A 38 9.06 -0.97 -13.61
C THR A 38 9.09 -2.14 -12.62
N PRO A 39 8.38 -3.25 -12.89
CA PRO A 39 8.44 -4.41 -12.02
C PRO A 39 9.89 -4.86 -11.88
N PRO A 40 10.37 -5.13 -10.67
CA PRO A 40 11.75 -5.53 -10.49
C PRO A 40 11.99 -6.87 -11.19
N LYS A 41 13.17 -7.00 -11.81
CA LYS A 41 13.62 -8.28 -12.36
C LYS A 41 14.13 -9.13 -11.20
N TYR A 42 13.62 -10.35 -11.11
CA TYR A 42 14.08 -11.33 -10.12
C TYR A 42 15.26 -12.15 -10.69
N PRO A 43 16.19 -12.63 -9.85
CA PRO A 43 16.23 -12.45 -8.39
C PRO A 43 16.61 -11.02 -7.97
N ILE A 44 16.11 -10.58 -6.83
CA ILE A 44 16.49 -9.32 -6.19
C ILE A 44 17.29 -9.65 -4.94
N VAL A 45 18.44 -9.01 -4.78
CA VAL A 45 19.23 -9.07 -3.54
C VAL A 45 18.98 -7.80 -2.76
N ILE A 46 18.59 -7.95 -1.49
CA ILE A 46 18.37 -6.84 -0.56
C ILE A 46 19.18 -7.07 0.71
N GLU A 47 19.66 -6.00 1.31
CA GLU A 47 20.20 -6.03 2.67
C GLU A 47 19.06 -5.76 3.65
N ASP A 48 18.89 -6.63 4.64
CA ASP A 48 17.90 -6.40 5.70
C ASP A 48 18.42 -5.46 6.81
N PHE A 49 17.57 -5.12 7.78
CA PHE A 49 17.90 -4.17 8.85
C PHE A 49 19.12 -4.57 9.70
N ILE A 50 19.50 -5.85 9.71
CA ILE A 50 20.64 -6.34 10.49
C ILE A 50 21.85 -6.72 9.62
N GLY A 51 21.87 -6.28 8.36
CA GLY A 51 23.01 -6.45 7.46
C GLY A 51 23.09 -7.82 6.78
N ARG A 52 22.01 -8.61 6.77
CA ARG A 52 21.98 -9.87 6.01
C ARG A 52 21.59 -9.61 4.57
N GLU A 53 22.31 -10.24 3.64
CA GLU A 53 21.89 -10.32 2.25
C GLU A 53 20.80 -11.37 2.07
N ILE A 54 19.63 -10.94 1.60
CA ILE A 54 18.48 -11.79 1.32
C ILE A 54 18.22 -11.78 -0.18
N THR A 55 18.17 -12.97 -0.77
CA THR A 55 17.80 -13.14 -2.19
C THR A 55 16.33 -13.51 -2.30
N ILE A 56 15.55 -12.65 -2.94
CA ILE A 56 14.14 -12.90 -3.29
C ILE A 56 14.11 -13.38 -4.74
N TYR A 57 13.63 -14.59 -4.98
CA TYR A 57 13.63 -15.22 -6.32
C TYR A 57 12.36 -14.96 -7.14
N LYS A 58 11.27 -14.59 -6.48
CA LYS A 58 9.95 -14.32 -7.08
C LYS A 58 9.14 -13.43 -6.15
N PRO A 59 8.07 -12.77 -6.64
CA PRO A 59 7.14 -12.08 -5.76
C PRO A 59 6.63 -13.03 -4.66
N PRO A 60 6.67 -12.61 -3.37
CA PRO A 60 6.09 -13.38 -2.27
C PRO A 60 4.60 -13.65 -2.50
N THR A 61 4.11 -14.78 -2.00
CA THR A 61 2.71 -15.20 -2.13
C THR A 61 2.14 -15.76 -0.84
N ARG A 62 3.00 -16.08 0.14
CA ARG A 62 2.63 -16.64 1.45
C ARG A 62 3.44 -15.94 2.53
N ILE A 63 2.88 -14.86 3.06
CA ILE A 63 3.54 -13.97 4.01
C ILE A 63 3.11 -14.32 5.43
N VAL A 64 4.08 -14.41 6.34
CA VAL A 64 3.83 -14.34 7.79
C VAL A 64 4.29 -12.97 8.29
N SER A 65 3.41 -12.23 8.96
CA SER A 65 3.74 -10.95 9.60
C SER A 65 3.76 -11.11 11.12
N CYS A 66 4.89 -10.81 11.74
CA CYS A 66 5.13 -11.10 13.15
C CYS A 66 4.96 -9.89 14.09
N ALA A 67 4.42 -8.76 13.62
CA ALA A 67 4.14 -7.59 14.46
C ALA A 67 3.01 -6.73 13.86
N PRO A 68 2.22 -6.01 14.70
CA PRO A 68 1.13 -5.14 14.21
C PRO A 68 1.55 -4.13 13.16
N SER A 69 2.65 -3.39 13.39
CA SER A 69 3.13 -2.39 12.44
C SER A 69 3.51 -2.97 11.07
N ILE A 70 4.03 -4.20 11.04
CA ILE A 70 4.37 -4.90 9.80
C ILE A 70 3.08 -5.27 9.06
N THR A 71 2.08 -5.78 9.79
CA THR A 71 0.77 -6.15 9.22
C THR A 71 0.11 -4.96 8.54
N GLU A 72 0.13 -3.79 9.20
CA GLU A 72 -0.41 -2.56 8.63
C GLU A 72 0.31 -2.15 7.33
N ILE A 73 1.64 -2.25 7.29
CA ILE A 73 2.43 -1.97 6.07
C ILE A 73 2.06 -2.95 4.94
N VAL A 74 2.02 -4.25 5.21
CA VAL A 74 1.68 -5.27 4.21
C VAL A 74 0.26 -5.03 3.67
N SER A 75 -0.68 -4.67 4.55
CA SER A 75 -2.04 -4.33 4.15
C SER A 75 -2.13 -3.03 3.35
N ALA A 76 -1.37 -2.00 3.72
CA ALA A 76 -1.31 -0.73 2.97
C ALA A 76 -0.74 -0.92 1.55
N LEU A 77 0.10 -1.95 1.35
CA LEU A 77 0.62 -2.36 0.04
C LEU A 77 -0.38 -3.24 -0.75
N ASN A 78 -1.60 -3.43 -0.26
CA ASN A 78 -2.64 -4.29 -0.84
C ASN A 78 -2.24 -5.78 -0.90
N LEU A 79 -1.38 -6.24 0.00
CA LEU A 79 -0.90 -7.62 0.06
C LEU A 79 -1.59 -8.46 1.14
N THR A 80 -2.67 -7.96 1.74
CA THR A 80 -3.41 -8.65 2.82
C THR A 80 -3.83 -10.08 2.43
N SER A 81 -4.18 -10.31 1.16
CA SER A 81 -4.59 -11.63 0.66
C SER A 81 -3.47 -12.68 0.63
N GLN A 82 -2.21 -12.25 0.73
CA GLN A 82 -1.04 -13.12 0.77
C GLN A 82 -0.66 -13.51 2.20
N ILE A 83 -1.27 -12.90 3.21
CA ILE A 83 -0.99 -13.18 4.61
C ILE A 83 -1.58 -14.54 5.00
N VAL A 84 -0.74 -15.44 5.48
CA VAL A 84 -1.13 -16.78 5.96
C VAL A 84 -0.96 -16.94 7.47
N GLY A 85 -0.20 -16.04 8.10
CA GLY A 85 0.00 -16.05 9.55
C GLY A 85 0.27 -14.66 10.11
N LEU A 86 -0.22 -14.41 11.32
CA LEU A 86 -0.11 -13.15 12.05
C LEU A 86 0.26 -13.37 13.51
N ASP A 87 0.92 -12.38 14.11
CA ASP A 87 1.01 -12.32 15.56
C ASP A 87 -0.39 -12.17 16.21
N ASP A 88 -0.47 -12.47 17.49
CA ASP A 88 -1.73 -12.48 18.23
C ASP A 88 -2.42 -11.10 18.29
N PHE A 89 -1.65 -10.02 18.20
CA PHE A 89 -2.10 -8.64 18.43
C PHE A 89 -2.46 -7.88 17.16
N SER A 90 -2.07 -8.37 15.98
CA SER A 90 -2.47 -7.78 14.70
C SER A 90 -3.99 -7.84 14.49
N ASP A 91 -4.64 -6.69 14.37
CA ASP A 91 -6.10 -6.53 14.24
C ASP A 91 -6.55 -5.44 13.25
N PHE A 92 -5.62 -4.70 12.64
CA PHE A 92 -5.90 -3.65 11.66
C PHE A 92 -5.27 -3.97 10.30
N PRO A 93 -5.92 -3.63 9.17
CA PRO A 93 -7.27 -3.06 9.02
C PRO A 93 -8.40 -4.05 9.39
N PRO A 94 -9.68 -3.64 9.49
CA PRO A 94 -10.79 -4.50 9.94
C PRO A 94 -10.92 -5.85 9.22
N ILE A 95 -10.51 -5.93 7.94
CA ILE A 95 -10.44 -7.17 7.16
C ILE A 95 -9.54 -8.24 7.82
N ILE A 96 -8.52 -7.85 8.59
CA ILE A 96 -7.66 -8.78 9.34
C ILE A 96 -8.48 -9.58 10.36
N LEU A 97 -9.35 -8.92 11.12
CA LEU A 97 -10.24 -9.59 12.08
C LEU A 97 -11.22 -10.51 11.38
N GLU A 98 -11.74 -10.11 10.23
CA GLU A 98 -12.61 -10.95 9.41
C GLU A 98 -11.87 -12.22 8.96
N LEU A 99 -10.67 -12.08 8.38
CA LEU A 99 -9.86 -13.20 7.91
C LEU A 99 -9.41 -14.13 9.06
N LYS A 100 -9.09 -13.56 10.24
CA LYS A 100 -8.80 -14.32 11.47
C LYS A 100 -10.03 -15.13 11.91
N SER A 101 -11.21 -14.51 11.95
CA SER A 101 -12.45 -15.20 12.37
C SER A 101 -12.91 -16.28 11.38
N GLN A 102 -12.61 -16.12 10.10
CA GLN A 102 -12.82 -17.13 9.06
C GLN A 102 -11.79 -18.27 9.08
N GLY A 103 -10.77 -18.21 9.96
CA GLY A 103 -9.69 -19.19 10.02
C GLY A 103 -8.76 -19.17 8.80
N LYS A 104 -8.78 -18.10 7.99
CA LYS A 104 -7.92 -17.94 6.81
C LYS A 104 -6.49 -17.56 7.18
N ILE A 105 -6.32 -16.94 8.34
CA ILE A 105 -5.03 -16.51 8.87
C ILE A 105 -4.79 -17.20 10.21
N ALA A 106 -3.68 -17.91 10.32
CA ALA A 106 -3.29 -18.55 11.58
C ALA A 106 -2.61 -17.55 12.52
N SER A 107 -2.89 -17.64 13.83
CA SER A 107 -2.03 -16.99 14.84
C SER A 107 -0.68 -17.70 14.90
N VAL A 108 0.43 -16.97 14.96
CA VAL A 108 1.80 -17.51 15.13
C VAL A 108 2.40 -17.18 16.50
N GLY A 109 1.56 -16.78 17.46
CA GLY A 109 1.97 -16.41 18.82
C GLY A 109 2.18 -14.90 19.01
N GLY A 110 2.74 -14.54 20.16
CA GLY A 110 2.97 -13.13 20.50
C GLY A 110 4.23 -12.57 19.85
N VAL A 111 4.36 -11.23 19.86
CA VAL A 111 5.50 -10.52 19.24
C VAL A 111 6.86 -10.99 19.80
N THR A 112 6.96 -11.34 21.08
CA THR A 112 8.22 -11.81 21.70
C THR A 112 8.24 -13.33 21.93
N THR A 113 7.15 -14.02 21.62
CA THR A 113 6.87 -15.44 21.91
C THR A 113 6.37 -16.19 20.66
N LEU A 114 6.96 -15.86 19.51
CA LEU A 114 6.64 -16.49 18.22
C LEU A 114 6.78 -18.02 18.28
N ASN A 115 5.82 -18.73 17.69
CA ASN A 115 5.86 -20.16 17.51
C ASN A 115 6.49 -20.51 16.16
N ILE A 116 7.79 -20.78 16.17
CA ILE A 116 8.58 -21.05 14.96
C ILE A 116 8.12 -22.33 14.24
N GLU A 117 7.73 -23.37 14.98
CA GLU A 117 7.23 -24.61 14.39
C GLU A 117 5.93 -24.36 13.61
N LYS A 118 5.02 -23.55 14.18
CA LYS A 118 3.78 -23.17 13.51
C LYS A 118 4.06 -22.31 12.28
N ILE A 119 5.01 -21.38 12.35
CA ILE A 119 5.45 -20.61 11.17
C ILE A 119 5.95 -21.55 10.08
N ALA A 120 6.79 -22.53 10.41
CA ALA A 120 7.31 -23.50 9.44
C ALA A 120 6.18 -24.35 8.81
N GLN A 121 5.20 -24.78 9.60
CA GLN A 121 4.04 -25.54 9.12
C GLN A 121 3.18 -24.76 8.12
N LEU A 122 3.14 -23.43 8.23
CA LEU A 122 2.43 -22.57 7.27
C LEU A 122 3.13 -22.50 5.91
N ASN A 123 4.34 -23.06 5.76
CA ASN A 123 5.11 -23.03 4.51
C ASN A 123 5.14 -21.63 3.85
N PRO A 124 5.56 -20.56 4.58
CA PRO A 124 5.65 -19.23 4.02
C PRO A 124 6.83 -19.10 3.06
N ASP A 125 6.72 -18.18 2.09
CA ASP A 125 7.84 -17.77 1.24
C ASP A 125 8.45 -16.44 1.68
N LEU A 126 7.83 -15.75 2.64
CA LEU A 126 8.37 -14.56 3.31
C LEU A 126 7.89 -14.52 4.76
N VAL A 127 8.82 -14.29 5.69
CA VAL A 127 8.52 -14.02 7.10
C VAL A 127 9.07 -12.66 7.46
N LEU A 128 8.19 -11.74 7.87
CA LEU A 128 8.56 -10.37 8.22
C LEU A 128 8.56 -10.22 9.74
N VAL A 129 9.69 -9.73 10.27
CA VAL A 129 9.96 -9.62 11.70
C VAL A 129 10.45 -8.22 12.07
N TYR A 130 10.19 -7.80 13.30
CA TYR A 130 10.73 -6.59 13.89
C TYR A 130 12.04 -6.92 14.63
N ALA A 131 13.17 -6.71 13.94
CA ALA A 131 14.50 -7.07 14.41
C ALA A 131 14.83 -6.57 15.84
N GLY A 132 14.34 -5.38 16.22
CA GLY A 132 14.56 -4.79 17.54
C GLY A 132 14.04 -5.63 18.71
N LEU A 133 13.00 -6.44 18.51
CA LEU A 133 12.44 -7.34 19.54
C LEU A 133 12.64 -8.83 19.23
N GLN A 134 12.80 -9.18 17.94
CA GLN A 134 12.74 -10.55 17.46
C GLN A 134 14.10 -11.12 17.03
N ARG A 135 15.21 -10.43 17.31
CA ARG A 135 16.57 -10.83 16.90
C ARG A 135 16.91 -12.31 17.18
N LYS A 136 16.43 -12.85 18.30
CA LYS A 136 16.67 -14.25 18.73
C LYS A 136 16.07 -15.32 17.79
N PHE A 137 15.12 -14.94 16.94
CA PHE A 137 14.47 -15.84 15.98
C PHE A 137 15.06 -15.73 14.57
N ILE A 138 15.99 -14.80 14.35
CA ILE A 138 16.60 -14.52 13.05
C ILE A 138 17.94 -15.26 13.01
N PRO A 139 18.15 -16.21 12.07
CA PRO A 139 19.42 -16.92 11.94
C PRO A 139 20.58 -15.97 11.62
#